data_AF-X6MX46-F1
#
_entry.id   AF-X6MX46-F1
#
_cell.length_a   1.000
_cell.length_b   1.000
_cell.length_c   1.000
_cell.angle_alpha   90.00
_cell.angle_beta   90.00
_cell.angle_gamma   90.00
#
_symmetry.space_group_name_H-M   'P 1'
#
loop_
_entity.id
_entity.type
_entity.pdbx_description
1 polymer ?
#
loop_
_entity_poly.entity_id
_entity_poly.type
_entity_poly.pdbx_seq_one_letter_code
_entity_poly.pdbx_strand_id
1 'polypeptide(L)'
;MNIDSAKKLKEGEANVAYICSRYYRAPELIFEFSFYHTTIGKSPLFFFFLLEKSVDQLIEIIKVLGTPTRREIMAMNPHYTYTEFPAIKALPWKMVFSGVTYENEPVPDDAVDILSKFLVFTPSERLDCFDALAHSYFDELRQPDLEFCFVFLYFYHHIMIYMYYVYIYTYKLGPNLFNFTTEEIELATQRKIVHTIVPKRLWKQLGIESKNGDDDTSKAVAGSRPSNTKTKTDTMSSGSSQQEYVLSRVQEIAEQRQEQEKRSVQKKPKN
;
A
#
# COMPACT_ATOMS: atom_id res chain seq x y z
N MET A 1 13.71 -2.46 15.73
CA MET A 1 12.51 -1.67 15.37
C MET A 1 12.63 -0.33 16.07
N ASN A 2 12.34 0.80 15.41
CA ASN A 2 12.43 2.14 16.01
C ASN A 2 11.01 2.67 16.25
N ILE A 3 10.76 3.24 17.44
CA ILE A 3 9.46 3.80 17.86
C ILE A 3 9.55 5.28 18.25
N ASP A 4 10.69 5.93 18.03
CA ASP A 4 11.00 7.27 18.54
C ASP A 4 10.11 8.36 17.93
N SER A 5 9.52 8.07 16.77
CA SER A 5 8.55 8.92 16.06
C SER A 5 7.08 8.59 16.35
N ALA A 6 6.80 7.60 17.21
CA ALA A 6 5.44 7.20 17.54
C ALA A 6 4.78 8.19 18.51
N LYS A 7 3.56 8.66 18.18
CA LYS A 7 2.76 9.54 19.04
C LYS A 7 1.36 8.97 19.20
N LYS A 8 0.85 8.90 20.44
CA LYS A 8 -0.58 8.69 20.69
C LYS A 8 -1.33 9.97 20.31
N LEU A 9 -2.04 9.92 19.19
CA LEU A 9 -2.84 11.04 18.70
C LEU A 9 -4.03 11.30 19.63
N LYS A 10 -4.41 12.56 19.77
CA LYS A 10 -5.64 12.99 20.46
C LYS A 10 -6.48 13.81 19.50
N GLU A 11 -7.79 13.64 19.57
CA GLU A 11 -8.73 14.41 18.76
C GLU A 11 -8.64 15.91 19.09
N GLY A 12 -8.66 16.75 18.05
CA GLY A 12 -8.46 18.20 18.18
C GLY A 12 -7.02 18.66 18.49
N GLU A 13 -6.05 17.77 18.72
CA GLU A 13 -4.65 18.13 18.93
C GLU A 13 -3.90 18.22 17.57
N ALA A 14 -3.23 19.35 17.31
CA ALA A 14 -2.40 19.52 16.11
C ALA A 14 -1.09 18.72 16.20
N ASN A 15 -0.65 18.19 15.06
CA ASN A 15 0.53 17.34 14.91
C ASN A 15 1.44 17.84 13.78
N VAL A 16 2.69 17.37 13.77
CA VAL A 16 3.69 17.79 12.77
C VAL A 16 3.46 17.04 11.46
N ALA A 17 2.98 17.74 10.43
CA ALA A 17 2.71 17.13 9.11
C ALA A 17 3.99 16.61 8.41
N TYR A 18 5.15 17.25 8.62
CA TYR A 18 6.45 16.78 8.12
C TYR A 18 6.98 15.61 8.97
N ILE A 19 6.23 14.51 8.99
CA ILE A 19 6.56 13.24 9.64
C ILE A 19 6.67 12.12 8.59
N CYS A 20 7.11 10.94 9.02
CA CYS A 20 7.45 9.78 8.19
C CYS A 20 8.62 10.02 7.23
N SER A 21 9.38 8.96 6.96
CA SER A 21 10.35 8.91 5.86
C SER A 21 9.64 9.23 4.54
N ARG A 22 10.21 10.12 3.72
CA ARG A 22 9.58 10.70 2.51
C ARG A 22 8.73 9.69 1.73
N TYR A 23 9.33 8.61 1.27
CA TYR A 23 8.68 7.60 0.42
C TYR A 23 7.46 6.89 1.04
N TYR A 24 7.33 6.90 2.37
CA TYR A 24 6.26 6.27 3.13
C TYR A 24 5.21 7.28 3.61
N ARG A 25 5.35 8.57 3.23
CA ARG A 25 4.47 9.65 3.66
C ARG A 25 3.11 9.57 2.98
N ALA A 26 2.06 9.66 3.78
CA ALA A 26 0.68 9.67 3.31
C ALA A 26 0.33 10.96 2.56
N PRO A 27 -0.56 10.93 1.55
CA PRO A 27 -1.00 12.11 0.81
C PRO A 27 -1.38 13.30 1.70
N GLU A 28 -2.20 13.11 2.73
CA GLU A 28 -2.64 14.16 3.67
C GLU A 28 -1.49 14.91 4.38
N LEU A 29 -0.36 14.23 4.60
CA LEU A 29 0.86 14.83 5.15
C LEU A 29 1.62 15.66 4.10
N ILE A 30 1.53 15.29 2.81
CA ILE A 30 2.05 16.08 1.68
C ILE A 30 1.16 17.31 1.42
N PHE A 31 -0.14 17.19 1.70
CA PHE A 31 -1.10 18.30 1.74
C PHE A 31 -1.02 19.12 3.04
N GLU A 32 -0.01 18.91 3.88
CA GLU A 32 0.29 19.66 5.12
C GLU A 32 -0.83 19.64 6.18
N PHE A 33 -1.67 18.60 6.20
CA PHE A 33 -2.70 18.49 7.23
C PHE A 33 -2.09 18.16 8.58
N SER A 34 -2.44 18.91 9.62
CA SER A 34 -1.92 18.73 11.00
C SER A 34 -2.85 17.92 11.91
N PHE A 35 -4.11 17.69 11.53
CA PHE A 35 -5.13 17.01 12.35
C PHE A 35 -5.43 15.59 11.83
N TYR A 36 -4.42 14.95 11.24
CA TYR A 36 -4.51 13.59 10.71
C TYR A 36 -4.79 12.54 11.80
N HIS A 37 -5.19 11.34 11.36
CA HIS A 37 -5.50 10.21 12.21
C HIS A 37 -4.49 9.06 12.02
N THR A 38 -4.66 7.96 12.74
CA THR A 38 -3.82 6.75 12.62
C THR A 38 -3.84 6.11 11.22
N THR A 39 -4.75 6.54 10.34
CA THR A 39 -4.82 6.21 8.92
C THR A 39 -3.54 6.54 8.13
N ILE A 40 -2.67 7.45 8.62
CA ILE A 40 -1.34 7.65 8.02
C ILE A 40 -0.47 6.38 8.12
N GLY A 41 -0.67 5.57 9.17
CA GLY A 41 0.03 4.30 9.37
C GLY A 41 -0.44 3.18 8.43
N LYS A 42 -1.59 3.36 7.77
CA LYS A 42 -2.07 2.49 6.67
C LYS A 42 -1.45 2.86 5.31
N SER A 43 -0.70 3.97 5.26
CA SER A 43 -0.11 4.53 4.04
C SER A 43 1.34 4.15 3.68
N PRO A 44 2.12 3.29 4.39
CA PRO A 44 3.51 3.05 4.02
C PRO A 44 3.67 2.34 2.66
N LEU A 45 2.60 1.78 2.12
CA LEU A 45 2.59 1.20 0.77
C LEU A 45 2.77 2.26 -0.34
N PHE A 46 2.67 3.56 -0.05
CA PHE A 46 3.01 4.62 -1.01
C PHE A 46 4.50 4.62 -1.43
N PHE A 47 5.34 3.77 -0.83
CA PHE A 47 6.69 3.48 -1.30
C PHE A 47 6.75 2.97 -2.75
N PHE A 48 5.68 2.37 -3.29
CA PHE A 48 5.64 1.94 -4.70
C PHE A 48 5.85 3.06 -5.72
N PHE A 49 5.70 4.34 -5.33
CA PHE A 49 5.89 5.50 -6.22
C PHE A 49 7.37 5.99 -6.31
N LEU A 50 8.34 5.09 -6.14
CA LEU A 50 9.77 5.40 -6.29
C LEU A 50 10.19 5.57 -7.76
N LEU A 51 10.18 6.81 -8.26
CA LEU A 51 10.91 7.20 -9.47
C LEU A 51 11.85 8.38 -9.19
N GLU A 52 13.04 8.04 -8.71
CA GLU A 52 14.34 8.75 -8.70
C GLU A 52 14.49 10.23 -8.26
N LYS A 53 13.46 11.09 -8.27
CA LYS A 53 13.62 12.53 -7.98
C LYS A 53 12.83 13.01 -6.77
N SER A 54 13.52 13.78 -5.95
CA SER A 54 13.20 14.04 -4.54
C SER A 54 12.14 15.12 -4.28
N VAL A 55 11.67 15.81 -5.31
CA VAL A 55 10.91 17.07 -5.18
C VAL A 55 9.39 16.85 -5.20
N ASP A 56 8.89 15.91 -6.00
CA ASP A 56 7.45 15.85 -6.33
C ASP A 56 6.79 14.48 -6.10
N GLN A 57 6.83 13.99 -4.86
CA GLN A 57 6.10 12.77 -4.47
C GLN A 57 4.61 12.81 -4.83
N LEU A 58 3.99 14.00 -4.78
CA LEU A 58 2.60 14.19 -5.20
C LEU A 58 2.40 13.99 -6.72
N ILE A 59 3.38 14.33 -7.56
CA ILE A 59 3.30 14.06 -9.01
C ILE A 59 3.30 12.56 -9.28
N GLU A 60 4.19 11.79 -8.66
CA GLU A 60 4.23 10.33 -8.89
C GLU A 60 2.95 9.62 -8.43
N ILE A 61 2.35 10.09 -7.33
CA ILE A 61 1.03 9.63 -6.89
C ILE A 61 -0.05 9.99 -7.94
N ILE A 62 -0.09 11.24 -8.40
CA ILE A 62 -1.09 11.73 -9.37
C ILE A 62 -0.93 11.06 -10.75
N LYS A 63 0.31 10.74 -11.18
CA LYS A 63 0.58 10.01 -12.43
C LYS A 63 -0.09 8.63 -12.47
N VAL A 64 -0.29 8.00 -11.30
CA VAL A 64 -0.89 6.67 -11.19
C VAL A 64 -2.36 6.75 -10.78
N LEU A 65 -2.68 7.41 -9.67
CA LEU A 65 -4.04 7.53 -9.14
C LEU A 65 -4.90 8.54 -9.90
N GLY A 66 -4.31 9.34 -10.79
CA GLY A 66 -4.96 10.47 -11.42
C GLY A 66 -5.05 11.69 -10.51
N THR A 67 -5.66 12.76 -11.03
CA THR A 67 -5.84 14.00 -10.28
C THR A 67 -6.89 13.82 -9.18
N PRO A 68 -6.59 14.13 -7.91
CA PRO A 68 -7.56 14.00 -6.83
C PRO A 68 -8.73 14.95 -7.05
N THR A 69 -9.94 14.43 -6.86
CA THR A 69 -11.16 15.23 -6.90
C THR A 69 -11.20 16.23 -5.75
N ARG A 70 -12.01 17.29 -5.89
CA ARG A 70 -12.25 18.27 -4.80
C ARG A 70 -12.68 17.60 -3.49
N ARG A 71 -13.45 16.49 -3.57
CA ARG A 71 -13.89 15.70 -2.40
C ARG A 71 -12.70 15.05 -1.69
N GLU A 72 -11.80 14.44 -2.44
CA GLU A 72 -10.58 13.81 -1.90
C GLU A 72 -9.61 14.84 -1.32
N ILE A 73 -9.41 15.98 -2.00
CA ILE A 73 -8.60 17.09 -1.47
C ILE A 73 -9.16 17.55 -0.12
N MET A 74 -10.47 17.77 -0.03
CA MET A 74 -11.15 18.16 1.22
C MET A 74 -11.05 17.10 2.31
N ALA A 75 -11.05 15.81 1.96
CA ALA A 75 -10.86 14.71 2.92
C ALA A 75 -9.40 14.56 3.40
N MET A 76 -8.43 14.97 2.59
CA MET A 76 -7.01 15.01 2.98
C MET A 76 -6.66 16.26 3.80
N ASN A 77 -7.13 17.43 3.38
CA ASN A 77 -6.98 18.70 4.10
C ASN A 77 -8.15 19.66 3.76
N PRO A 78 -9.13 19.84 4.69
CA PRO A 78 -10.25 20.76 4.50
C PRO A 78 -9.86 22.23 4.28
N HIS A 79 -8.65 22.62 4.68
CA HIS A 79 -8.14 24.00 4.60
C HIS A 79 -7.25 24.24 3.37
N TYR A 80 -7.13 23.27 2.46
CA TYR A 80 -6.27 23.40 1.29
C TYR A 80 -6.83 24.40 0.28
N THR A 81 -6.10 25.49 0.05
CA THR A 81 -6.54 26.62 -0.77
C THR A 81 -6.21 26.48 -2.26
N TYR A 82 -5.25 25.62 -2.62
CA TYR A 82 -4.75 25.49 -3.99
C TYR A 82 -5.31 24.23 -4.67
N THR A 83 -6.28 24.38 -5.58
CA THR A 83 -6.95 23.21 -6.20
C THR A 83 -6.69 23.04 -7.70
N GLU A 84 -5.84 23.86 -8.31
CA GLU A 84 -5.54 23.79 -9.76
C GLU A 84 -4.43 22.78 -10.06
N PHE A 85 -4.79 21.50 -10.01
CA PHE A 85 -3.98 20.43 -10.57
C PHE A 85 -4.28 20.24 -12.07
N PRO A 86 -3.30 19.88 -12.92
CA PRO A 86 -3.58 19.46 -14.29
C PRO A 86 -4.52 18.24 -14.28
N ALA A 87 -5.40 18.13 -15.27
CA ALA A 87 -6.35 17.02 -15.37
C ALA A 87 -5.66 15.75 -15.92
N ILE A 88 -5.36 14.81 -15.04
CA ILE A 88 -4.66 13.55 -15.33
C ILE A 88 -5.62 12.40 -14.99
N LYS A 89 -5.80 11.50 -15.95
CA LYS A 89 -6.63 10.30 -15.78
C LYS A 89 -5.83 9.23 -15.04
N ALA A 90 -6.47 8.58 -14.07
CA ALA A 90 -5.91 7.42 -13.37
C ALA A 90 -5.50 6.31 -14.36
N LEU A 91 -4.35 5.70 -14.10
CA LEU A 91 -3.90 4.51 -14.82
C LEU A 91 -4.62 3.27 -14.26
N PRO A 92 -5.11 2.34 -15.12
CA PRO A 92 -5.60 1.05 -14.64
C PRO A 92 -4.47 0.32 -13.92
N TRP A 93 -4.74 -0.25 -12.73
CA TRP A 93 -3.72 -0.95 -11.94
C TRP A 93 -2.98 -2.05 -12.71
N LYS A 94 -3.65 -2.76 -13.63
CA LYS A 94 -3.01 -3.76 -14.50
C LYS A 94 -1.95 -3.17 -15.46
N MET A 95 -2.01 -1.88 -15.77
CA MET A 95 -0.95 -1.16 -16.51
C MET A 95 0.18 -0.68 -15.59
N VAL A 96 -0.12 -0.35 -14.33
CA VAL A 96 0.91 0.04 -13.34
C VAL A 96 1.90 -1.10 -13.12
N PHE A 97 1.41 -2.34 -13.08
CA PHE A 97 2.24 -3.54 -12.95
C PHE A 97 2.60 -4.21 -14.30
N SER A 98 2.31 -3.59 -15.45
CA SER A 98 2.65 -4.22 -16.74
C SER A 98 4.17 -4.24 -16.94
N GLY A 99 4.75 -5.44 -17.03
CA GLY A 99 6.21 -5.64 -17.09
C GLY A 99 6.88 -5.83 -15.72
N VAL A 100 6.13 -5.75 -14.62
CA VAL A 100 6.59 -6.21 -13.30
C VAL A 100 6.30 -7.70 -13.19
N THR A 101 7.34 -8.49 -12.92
CA THR A 101 7.23 -9.95 -12.74
C THR A 101 7.89 -10.39 -11.45
N TYR A 102 7.28 -11.36 -10.78
CA TYR A 102 7.88 -12.08 -9.66
C TYR A 102 8.08 -13.54 -10.09
N GLU A 103 9.29 -14.09 -9.92
CA GLU A 103 9.64 -15.45 -10.39
C GLU A 103 9.36 -15.73 -11.89
N ASN A 104 9.39 -14.67 -12.71
CA ASN A 104 9.01 -14.62 -14.14
C ASN A 104 7.50 -14.70 -14.43
N GLU A 105 6.66 -14.82 -13.42
CA GLU A 105 5.20 -14.73 -13.53
C GLU A 105 4.71 -13.28 -13.31
N PRO A 106 3.55 -12.88 -13.86
CA PRO A 106 2.98 -11.56 -13.62
C PRO A 106 2.52 -11.40 -12.15
N VAL A 107 2.45 -10.16 -11.68
CA VAL A 107 1.91 -9.86 -10.34
C VAL A 107 0.48 -10.42 -10.20
N PRO A 108 0.17 -11.21 -9.14
CA PRO A 108 -1.16 -11.78 -8.92
C PRO A 108 -2.27 -10.72 -8.82
N ASP A 109 -3.45 -11.02 -9.39
CA ASP A 109 -4.58 -10.07 -9.45
C ASP A 109 -5.09 -9.65 -8.04
N ASP A 110 -4.97 -10.52 -7.04
CA ASP A 110 -5.34 -10.24 -5.64
C ASP A 110 -4.30 -9.39 -4.89
N ALA A 111 -3.03 -9.50 -5.26
CA ALA A 111 -1.96 -8.59 -4.84
C ALA A 111 -2.22 -7.17 -5.39
N VAL A 112 -2.63 -7.07 -6.66
CA VAL A 112 -3.03 -5.80 -7.27
C VAL A 112 -4.28 -5.23 -6.60
N ASP A 113 -5.28 -6.07 -6.31
CA ASP A 113 -6.53 -5.68 -5.65
C ASP A 113 -6.30 -5.16 -4.23
N ILE A 114 -5.51 -5.85 -3.39
CA ILE A 114 -5.24 -5.38 -2.02
C ILE A 114 -4.49 -4.04 -2.01
N LEU A 115 -3.51 -3.87 -2.90
CA LEU A 115 -2.78 -2.61 -3.04
C LEU A 115 -3.69 -1.46 -3.47
N SER A 116 -4.63 -1.70 -4.39
CA SER A 116 -5.59 -0.69 -4.84
C SER A 116 -6.47 -0.14 -3.70
N LYS A 117 -6.78 -0.95 -2.69
CA LYS A 117 -7.61 -0.57 -1.53
C LYS A 117 -6.84 0.16 -0.43
N PHE A 118 -5.51 0.07 -0.42
CA PHE A 118 -4.65 0.86 0.47
C PHE A 118 -4.25 2.21 -0.17
N LEU A 119 -4.00 2.21 -1.49
CA LEU A 119 -3.48 3.36 -2.24
C LEU A 119 -4.60 4.28 -2.73
N VAL A 120 -5.36 4.84 -1.79
CA VAL A 120 -6.42 5.84 -2.05
C VAL A 120 -6.15 7.17 -1.33
N PHE A 121 -6.57 8.28 -1.96
CA PHE A 121 -6.40 9.63 -1.42
C PHE A 121 -7.15 9.82 -0.10
N THR A 122 -8.46 9.55 -0.08
CA THR A 122 -9.32 9.68 1.11
C THR A 122 -8.82 8.80 2.25
N PRO A 123 -8.35 9.35 3.40
CA PRO A 123 -7.74 8.55 4.46
C PRO A 123 -8.69 7.53 5.11
N SER A 124 -9.99 7.82 5.13
CA SER A 124 -11.05 6.94 5.67
C SER A 124 -11.53 5.86 4.71
N GLU A 125 -11.27 5.96 3.40
CA GLU A 125 -11.60 4.91 2.41
C GLU A 125 -10.48 3.86 2.32
N ARG A 126 -9.33 4.05 2.99
CA ARG A 126 -8.22 3.09 3.02
C ARG A 126 -8.59 1.83 3.81
N LEU A 127 -8.31 0.68 3.21
CA LEU A 127 -8.47 -0.64 3.83
C LEU A 127 -7.87 -0.67 5.24
N ASP A 128 -8.63 -1.16 6.21
CA ASP A 128 -8.13 -1.33 7.56
C ASP A 128 -7.13 -2.48 7.64
N CYS A 129 -6.04 -2.31 8.40
CA CYS A 129 -5.03 -3.35 8.53
C CYS A 129 -5.62 -4.66 9.07
N PHE A 130 -6.64 -4.58 9.92
CA PHE A 130 -7.28 -5.76 10.50
C PHE A 130 -8.23 -6.44 9.50
N ASP A 131 -9.00 -5.65 8.72
CA ASP A 131 -9.84 -6.18 7.63
C ASP A 131 -8.98 -6.72 6.47
N ALA A 132 -7.80 -6.15 6.24
CA ALA A 132 -6.83 -6.63 5.26
C ALA A 132 -6.32 -8.05 5.55
N LEU A 133 -6.26 -8.47 6.81
CA LEU A 133 -5.91 -9.86 7.17
C LEU A 133 -6.88 -10.87 6.55
N ALA A 134 -8.13 -10.48 6.31
CA ALA A 134 -9.16 -11.30 5.68
C ALA A 134 -9.16 -11.24 4.14
N HIS A 135 -8.20 -10.52 3.52
CA HIS A 135 -8.08 -10.44 2.07
C HIS A 135 -7.58 -11.76 1.46
N SER A 136 -8.05 -12.10 0.25
CA SER A 136 -7.70 -13.36 -0.43
C SER A 136 -6.20 -13.53 -0.71
N TYR A 137 -5.50 -12.40 -0.87
CA TYR A 137 -4.03 -12.34 -0.98
C TYR A 137 -3.29 -13.06 0.18
N PHE A 138 -3.94 -13.26 1.32
CA PHE A 138 -3.38 -14.03 2.45
C PHE A 138 -3.99 -15.43 2.61
N ASP A 139 -4.77 -15.94 1.64
CA ASP A 139 -5.36 -17.29 1.70
C ASP A 139 -4.32 -18.41 1.59
N GLU A 140 -3.20 -18.17 0.91
CA GLU A 140 -2.07 -19.10 0.88
C GLU A 140 -1.48 -19.29 2.29
N LEU A 141 -1.31 -18.20 3.05
CA LEU A 141 -0.82 -18.25 4.44
C LEU A 141 -1.72 -19.07 5.38
N ARG A 142 -3.00 -19.26 5.01
CA ARG A 142 -3.99 -20.03 5.77
C ARG A 142 -3.99 -21.53 5.47
N GLN A 143 -3.31 -21.97 4.41
CA GLN A 143 -3.24 -23.38 4.04
C GLN A 143 -2.42 -24.19 5.06
N PRO A 144 -2.81 -25.44 5.37
CA PRO A 144 -2.12 -26.28 6.36
C PRO A 144 -0.80 -26.87 5.85
N ASP A 145 -0.57 -26.85 4.54
CA ASP A 145 0.55 -27.45 3.81
C ASP A 145 1.56 -26.41 3.28
N LEU A 146 1.39 -25.12 3.60
CA LEU A 146 2.36 -24.08 3.23
C LEU A 146 3.73 -24.33 3.86
N GLU A 147 4.77 -24.42 3.02
CA GLU A 147 6.17 -24.50 3.43
C GLU A 147 6.85 -23.13 3.29
N PHE A 148 7.73 -22.79 4.23
CA PHE A 148 8.44 -21.50 4.22
C PHE A 148 9.86 -21.67 3.68
N CYS A 149 10.17 -20.93 2.61
CA CYS A 149 11.52 -20.84 2.05
C CYS A 149 12.27 -19.67 2.68
N PHE A 150 13.35 -19.94 3.43
CA PHE A 150 14.28 -18.91 3.87
C PHE A 150 15.48 -18.84 2.91
N VAL A 151 15.67 -17.68 2.29
CA VAL A 151 16.81 -17.37 1.43
C VAL A 151 17.85 -16.63 2.26
N PHE A 152 18.99 -17.27 2.52
CA PHE A 152 20.14 -16.62 3.17
C PHE A 152 21.14 -16.15 2.12
N LEU A 153 21.35 -14.83 2.06
CA LEU A 153 22.39 -14.19 1.25
C LEU A 153 23.63 -13.96 2.12
N TYR A 154 24.70 -14.72 1.85
CA TYR A 154 25.98 -14.53 2.52
C TYR A 154 26.89 -13.58 1.72
N PHE A 155 27.33 -12.50 2.36
CA PHE A 155 28.27 -11.54 1.80
C PHE A 155 29.68 -11.77 2.38
N TYR A 156 30.55 -12.43 1.63
CA TYR A 156 31.97 -12.54 1.97
C TYR A 156 32.75 -11.37 1.36
N HIS A 157 33.44 -10.59 2.20
CA HIS A 157 34.32 -9.50 1.76
C HIS A 157 35.78 -9.84 2.05
N HIS A 158 36.38 -10.69 1.20
CA HIS A 158 37.81 -10.99 1.26
C HIS A 158 38.41 -11.16 -0.15
N ILE A 159 39.37 -10.30 -0.50
CA ILE A 159 40.20 -10.32 -1.72
C ILE A 159 39.39 -10.33 -3.04
N MET A 160 38.96 -9.14 -3.49
CA MET A 160 38.59 -8.76 -4.87
C MET A 160 37.79 -9.75 -5.76
N ILE A 161 37.05 -10.68 -5.17
CA ILE A 161 36.12 -11.57 -5.88
C ILE A 161 34.78 -11.51 -5.15
N TYR A 162 33.77 -10.90 -5.78
CA TYR A 162 32.39 -10.98 -5.31
C TYR A 162 31.80 -12.32 -5.74
N MET A 163 31.68 -13.26 -4.80
CA MET A 163 31.07 -14.56 -5.05
C MET A 163 29.80 -14.71 -4.21
N TYR A 164 28.66 -14.81 -4.89
CA TYR A 164 27.35 -14.88 -4.26
C TYR A 164 26.96 -16.34 -4.03
N TYR A 165 26.78 -16.72 -2.77
CA TYR A 165 26.15 -17.98 -2.40
C TYR A 165 24.71 -17.73 -1.96
N VAL A 166 23.78 -18.34 -2.68
CA VAL A 166 22.36 -18.39 -2.31
C VAL A 166 22.10 -19.76 -1.70
N TYR A 167 21.87 -19.81 -0.40
CA TYR A 167 21.36 -21.02 0.27
C TYR A 167 19.86 -20.87 0.49
N ILE A 168 19.09 -21.78 -0.12
CA ILE A 168 17.65 -21.90 0.08
C ILE A 168 17.43 -23.04 1.08
N TYR A 169 16.88 -22.71 2.24
CA TYR A 169 16.43 -23.70 3.22
C TYR A 169 14.92 -23.73 3.25
N THR A 170 14.34 -24.88 2.89
CA THR A 170 12.91 -25.16 3.04
C THR A 170 12.63 -25.67 4.45
N TYR A 171 11.78 -24.95 5.20
CA TYR A 171 11.33 -25.37 6.52
C TYR A 171 9.81 -25.55 6.52
N LYS A 172 9.34 -26.73 6.95
CA LYS A 172 7.90 -27.03 7.11
C LYS A 172 7.21 -26.26 8.25
N LEU A 173 7.98 -25.58 9.12
CA LEU A 173 7.45 -24.85 10.26
C LEU A 173 7.88 -23.39 10.18
N GLY A 174 7.00 -22.56 9.61
CA GLY A 174 7.17 -21.11 9.57
C GLY A 174 6.94 -20.42 10.93
N PRO A 175 6.97 -19.08 10.95
CA PRO A 175 6.55 -18.32 12.14
C PRO A 175 5.09 -18.62 12.48
N ASN A 176 4.72 -18.45 13.76
CA ASN A 176 3.31 -18.55 14.13
C ASN A 176 2.56 -17.31 13.61
N LEU A 177 1.56 -17.54 12.76
CA LEU A 177 0.72 -16.49 12.14
C LEU A 177 -0.68 -16.40 12.78
N PHE A 178 -1.02 -17.31 13.70
CA PHE A 178 -2.39 -17.52 14.19
C PHE A 178 -2.49 -17.53 15.72
N ASN A 179 -1.47 -17.03 16.43
CA ASN A 179 -1.44 -16.86 17.88
C ASN A 179 -2.18 -15.60 18.35
N PHE A 180 -3.38 -15.37 17.84
CA PHE A 180 -4.22 -14.24 18.22
C PHE A 180 -4.54 -14.27 19.71
N THR A 181 -4.51 -13.08 20.33
CA THR A 181 -5.00 -12.83 21.68
C THR A 181 -6.52 -12.81 21.73
N THR A 182 -7.10 -12.93 22.93
CA THR A 182 -8.56 -12.85 23.13
C THR A 182 -9.12 -11.52 22.60
N GLU A 183 -8.43 -10.40 22.84
CA GLU A 183 -8.83 -9.06 22.37
C GLU A 183 -8.89 -8.99 20.82
N GLU A 184 -7.92 -9.61 20.13
CA GLU A 184 -7.89 -9.68 18.67
C GLU A 184 -9.01 -10.58 18.12
N ILE A 185 -9.33 -11.70 18.79
CA ILE A 185 -10.44 -12.58 18.42
C ILE A 185 -11.80 -11.90 18.64
N GLU A 186 -11.98 -11.16 19.73
CA GLU A 186 -13.18 -10.34 19.97
C GLU A 186 -13.34 -9.28 18.88
N LEU A 187 -12.28 -8.54 18.54
CA LEU A 187 -12.28 -7.55 17.46
C LEU A 187 -12.61 -8.19 16.09
N ALA A 188 -12.04 -9.36 15.79
CA ALA A 188 -12.32 -10.11 14.57
C ALA A 188 -13.76 -10.60 14.49
N THR A 189 -14.36 -10.94 15.63
CA THR A 189 -15.74 -11.40 15.75
C THR A 189 -16.71 -10.24 15.53
N GLN A 190 -16.45 -9.08 16.15
CA GLN A 190 -17.22 -7.85 15.93
C GLN A 190 -17.19 -7.41 14.45
N ARG A 191 -16.02 -7.51 13.81
CA ARG A 191 -15.82 -7.24 12.37
C ARG A 191 -16.34 -8.34 11.43
N LYS A 192 -16.81 -9.48 11.97
CA LYS A 192 -17.30 -10.65 11.22
C LYS A 192 -16.27 -11.35 10.33
N ILE A 193 -14.98 -11.14 10.58
CA ILE A 193 -13.86 -11.71 9.80
C ILE A 193 -13.15 -12.90 10.49
N VAL A 194 -13.49 -13.21 11.75
CA VAL A 194 -12.83 -14.25 12.57
C VAL A 194 -12.72 -15.60 11.86
N HIS A 195 -13.79 -16.05 11.18
CA HIS A 195 -13.81 -17.33 10.45
C HIS A 195 -12.99 -17.31 9.14
N THR A 196 -12.61 -16.12 8.66
CA THR A 196 -11.74 -15.96 7.48
C THR A 196 -10.28 -15.94 7.91
N ILE A 197 -9.94 -15.16 8.95
CA ILE A 197 -8.53 -15.00 9.39
C ILE A 197 -8.00 -16.20 10.18
N VAL A 198 -8.86 -16.94 10.89
CA VAL A 198 -8.48 -18.13 11.66
C VAL A 198 -8.84 -19.41 10.89
N PRO A 199 -7.87 -20.26 10.52
CA PRO A 199 -8.13 -21.56 9.91
C PRO A 199 -8.99 -22.47 10.81
N LYS A 200 -9.96 -23.20 10.23
CA LYS A 200 -10.93 -24.07 10.95
C LYS A 200 -10.29 -24.98 12.01
N ARG A 201 -9.09 -25.51 11.73
CA ARG A 201 -8.30 -26.37 12.65
C ARG A 201 -7.97 -25.73 14.01
N LEU A 202 -7.99 -24.40 14.12
CA LEU A 202 -7.67 -23.65 15.35
C LEU A 202 -8.89 -23.13 16.11
N TRP A 203 -10.11 -23.23 15.55
CA TRP A 203 -11.32 -22.65 16.17
C TRP A 203 -11.56 -23.17 17.58
N LYS A 204 -11.43 -24.48 17.81
CA LYS A 204 -11.57 -25.11 19.13
C LYS A 204 -10.52 -24.64 20.15
N GLN A 205 -9.30 -24.33 19.70
CA GLN A 205 -8.22 -23.85 20.56
C GLN A 205 -8.42 -22.38 20.97
N LEU A 206 -9.04 -21.58 20.10
CA LEU A 206 -9.25 -20.14 20.28
C LEU A 206 -10.68 -19.78 20.73
N GLY A 207 -11.51 -20.77 21.08
CA GLY A 207 -12.87 -20.55 21.60
C GLY A 207 -13.88 -20.05 20.56
N ILE A 208 -13.63 -20.26 19.26
CA ILE A 208 -14.48 -19.78 18.16
C ILE A 208 -15.58 -20.82 17.87
N GLU A 209 -16.83 -20.40 17.94
CA GLU A 209 -17.99 -21.23 17.61
C GLU A 209 -18.04 -21.56 16.11
N SER A 210 -18.59 -22.73 15.73
CA SER A 210 -18.80 -23.04 14.30
C SER A 210 -20.04 -22.32 13.77
N LYS A 211 -20.03 -21.92 12.50
CA LYS A 211 -21.27 -21.49 11.82
C LYS A 211 -22.16 -22.72 11.65
N ASN A 212 -23.42 -22.60 12.08
CA ASN A 212 -24.45 -23.62 11.87
C ASN A 212 -24.58 -23.95 10.37
N GLY A 213 -24.00 -25.08 9.94
CA GLY A 213 -23.97 -25.52 8.54
C GLY A 213 -22.66 -26.18 8.09
N ASP A 214 -21.55 -25.96 8.80
CA ASP A 214 -20.24 -26.57 8.48
C ASP A 214 -20.08 -27.97 9.11
N ASP A 215 -20.95 -28.92 8.75
CA ASP A 215 -20.75 -30.35 9.04
C ASP A 215 -20.28 -31.12 7.79
N ASP A 216 -19.61 -32.25 8.00
CA ASP A 216 -18.59 -32.78 7.09
C ASP A 216 -19.14 -33.32 5.74
N THR A 217 -18.62 -32.84 4.60
CA THR A 217 -18.40 -33.71 3.43
C THR A 217 -17.41 -33.15 2.41
N SER A 218 -16.31 -33.88 2.24
CA SER A 218 -15.34 -33.70 1.17
C SER A 218 -15.93 -34.05 -0.22
N LYS A 219 -15.85 -33.10 -1.17
CA LYS A 219 -15.94 -33.40 -2.61
C LYS A 219 -14.90 -32.63 -3.39
N ALA A 220 -13.81 -33.32 -3.72
CA ALA A 220 -12.90 -32.90 -4.78
C ALA A 220 -13.65 -32.92 -6.12
N VAL A 221 -13.58 -31.82 -6.88
CA VAL A 221 -13.99 -31.78 -8.29
C VAL A 221 -12.89 -31.09 -9.08
N ALA A 222 -12.15 -31.87 -9.85
CA ALA A 222 -11.22 -31.35 -10.84
C ALA A 222 -12.01 -30.67 -11.99
N GLY A 223 -11.63 -29.45 -12.35
CA GLY A 223 -12.33 -28.62 -13.33
C GLY A 223 -11.38 -27.98 -14.33
N SER A 224 -11.21 -28.64 -15.47
CA SER A 224 -10.33 -28.31 -16.60
C SER A 224 -10.34 -26.83 -17.05
N ARG A 225 -9.15 -26.27 -17.30
CA ARG A 225 -8.94 -24.97 -17.97
C ARG A 225 -9.02 -25.15 -19.50
N PRO A 226 -9.96 -24.52 -20.23
CA PRO A 226 -9.87 -24.43 -21.67
C PRO A 226 -8.99 -23.24 -22.08
N SER A 227 -8.02 -23.50 -22.94
CA SER A 227 -7.31 -22.48 -23.70
C SER A 227 -8.21 -21.90 -24.79
N ASN A 228 -8.11 -20.59 -25.07
CA ASN A 228 -8.36 -20.14 -26.44
C ASN A 228 -7.64 -18.83 -26.76
N THR A 229 -6.83 -18.89 -27.81
CA THR A 229 -6.08 -17.77 -28.37
C THR A 229 -6.95 -17.03 -29.38
N LYS A 230 -6.99 -15.70 -29.36
CA LYS A 230 -7.06 -14.91 -30.61
C LYS A 230 -6.62 -13.46 -30.46
N THR A 231 -5.69 -13.10 -31.32
CA THR A 231 -5.05 -11.80 -31.47
C THR A 231 -6.02 -10.74 -32.00
N LYS A 232 -5.86 -9.50 -31.55
CA LYS A 232 -5.83 -8.35 -32.46
C LYS A 232 -4.97 -7.21 -31.91
N THR A 233 -4.08 -6.73 -32.77
CA THR A 233 -3.24 -5.54 -32.63
C THR A 233 -4.06 -4.27 -32.55
N ASP A 234 -3.54 -3.23 -31.88
CA ASP A 234 -3.53 -1.86 -32.41
C ASP A 234 -2.54 -0.93 -31.68
N THR A 235 -2.17 0.14 -32.37
CA THR A 235 -1.01 1.02 -32.12
C THR A 235 -1.37 2.47 -32.49
N MET A 236 -0.73 3.54 -32.00
CA MET A 236 0.52 3.69 -31.22
C MET A 236 0.46 5.01 -30.40
N SER A 237 1.40 5.20 -29.47
CA SER A 237 2.01 6.52 -29.14
C SER A 237 1.10 7.73 -28.82
N SER A 238 0.96 8.07 -27.53
CA SER A 238 0.65 9.45 -27.09
C SER A 238 1.22 9.89 -25.71
N GLY A 239 1.80 8.98 -24.91
CA GLY A 239 2.08 9.25 -23.49
C GLY A 239 3.15 10.31 -23.19
N SER A 240 4.20 10.42 -24.00
CA SER A 240 5.39 11.22 -23.67
C SER A 240 5.08 12.72 -23.49
N SER A 241 4.34 13.30 -24.43
CA SER A 241 4.06 14.76 -24.44
C SER A 241 3.15 15.20 -23.29
N GLN A 242 2.22 14.33 -22.85
CA GLN A 242 1.34 14.63 -21.72
C GLN A 242 2.11 14.58 -20.39
N GLN A 243 2.99 13.59 -20.21
CA GLN A 243 3.82 13.49 -19.01
C GLN A 243 4.81 14.65 -18.86
N GLU A 244 5.40 15.10 -19.97
CA GLU A 244 6.34 16.23 -20.00
C GLU A 244 5.65 17.57 -19.71
N TYR A 245 4.46 17.81 -20.28
CA TYR A 245 3.62 18.96 -19.95
C TYR A 245 3.20 18.99 -18.47
N VAL A 246 2.80 17.84 -17.92
CA VAL A 246 2.46 17.69 -16.50
C VAL A 246 3.64 18.06 -15.59
N LEU A 247 4.85 17.57 -15.90
CA LEU A 247 6.06 17.92 -15.16
C LEU A 247 6.32 19.43 -15.20
N SER A 248 6.25 20.06 -16.38
CA SER A 248 6.46 21.51 -16.50
C SER A 248 5.45 22.32 -15.69
N ARG A 249 4.16 21.97 -15.73
CA ARG A 249 3.12 22.77 -15.08
C ARG A 249 3.11 22.60 -13.56
N VAL A 250 3.42 21.41 -13.04
CA VAL A 250 3.49 21.21 -11.59
C VAL A 250 4.80 21.76 -11.01
N GLN A 251 5.91 21.72 -11.75
CA GLN A 251 7.14 22.39 -11.33
C GLN A 251 6.93 23.91 -11.17
N GLU A 252 6.21 24.55 -12.10
CA GLU A 252 5.85 25.98 -11.99
C GLU A 252 5.02 26.27 -10.71
N ILE A 253 4.14 25.35 -10.31
CA ILE A 253 3.34 25.44 -9.07
C ILE A 253 4.22 25.28 -7.83
N ALA A 254 5.19 24.36 -7.85
CA ALA A 254 6.15 24.17 -6.78
C ALA A 254 7.07 25.40 -6.60
N GLU A 255 7.54 25.99 -7.71
CA GLU A 255 8.34 27.23 -7.71
C GLU A 255 7.54 28.41 -7.13
N GLN A 256 6.27 28.57 -7.51
CA GLN A 256 5.38 29.59 -6.95
C GLN A 256 5.11 29.42 -5.44
N ARG A 257 5.12 28.19 -4.92
CA ARG A 257 5.00 27.93 -3.47
C ARG A 257 6.26 28.33 -2.71
N GLN A 258 7.44 27.95 -3.21
CA GLN A 258 8.72 28.37 -2.62
C GLN A 258 8.89 29.90 -2.64
N GLU A 259 8.40 30.57 -3.68
CA GLU A 259 8.34 32.03 -3.78
C GLU A 259 7.45 32.65 -2.68
N GLN A 260 6.28 32.05 -2.40
CA GLN A 260 5.37 32.49 -1.33
C GLN A 260 5.95 32.25 0.07
N GLU A 261 6.63 31.12 0.31
CA GLU A 261 7.33 30.83 1.56
C GLU A 261 8.46 31.82 1.83
N LYS A 262 9.29 32.15 0.83
CA LYS A 262 10.34 33.17 0.96
C LYS A 262 9.74 34.54 1.35
N ARG A 263 8.59 34.89 0.76
CA ARG A 263 7.84 36.13 1.07
C ARG A 263 7.16 36.12 2.45
N SER A 264 6.76 34.97 2.97
CA SER A 264 6.17 34.86 4.32
C SER A 264 7.24 34.90 5.41
N VAL A 265 8.41 34.29 5.17
CA VAL A 265 9.57 34.36 6.07
C VAL A 265 10.14 35.78 6.19
N GLN A 266 10.24 36.51 5.07
CA GLN A 266 10.69 37.92 5.08
C GLN A 266 9.74 38.90 5.77
N LYS A 267 8.46 38.52 5.99
CA LYS A 267 7.46 39.36 6.66
C LYS A 267 7.39 39.19 8.18
N LYS A 268 8.18 38.30 8.79
CA LYS A 268 8.30 38.25 10.25
C LYS A 268 9.10 39.46 10.75
N PRO A 269 8.53 40.35 11.60
CA PRO A 269 9.30 41.43 12.19
C PRO A 269 10.39 40.85 13.09
N LYS A 270 11.58 41.47 13.04
CA LYS A 270 12.63 41.21 14.03
C LYS A 270 12.23 41.89 15.34
N ASN A 271 11.79 41.08 16.31
CA ASN A 271 11.82 41.42 17.72
C ASN A 271 13.11 40.86 18.34
#